data_AF-A0A371QZS7-F1
#
_entry.id   AF-A0A371QZS7-F1
#
_cell.length_a   1.000
_cell.length_b   1.000
_cell.length_c   1.000
_cell.angle_alpha   90.00
_cell.angle_beta   90.00
_cell.angle_gamma   90.00
#
_symmetry.space_group_name_H-M   'P 1'
#
loop_
_entity.id
_entity.type
_entity.pdbx_description
1 polymer ?
#
loop_
_entity_poly.entity_id
_entity_poly.type
_entity_poly.pdbx_seq_one_letter_code
_entity_poly.pdbx_strand_id
1 'polypeptide(L)'
;MQIFRPYLDHRKSAAFLDDLRLGKQRAEAKLVIKVILRKMGVLRDGKRGWLNHPIVQMYFNGGRPYLADLVAYFHAVVDEWKRWGFKNSVDLSDLIPLLSNVEGEAGSPVTHIHEVEYRRALLLKDPCHYLYKLGEEELREILETDPVPINGVNTWLFKRLDSYWEFVKRLKRGEVVCKSLFPYSRGTF
;
A
#
# COMPACT_ATOMS: atom_id res chain seq x y z
N MET A 1 -6.95 0.90 6.67
CA MET A 1 -6.86 1.25 5.24
C MET A 1 -5.40 1.48 4.91
N GLN A 2 -4.82 0.69 4.02
CA GLN A 2 -3.44 0.85 3.56
C GLN A 2 -3.37 0.67 2.03
N ILE A 3 -2.39 1.29 1.39
CA ILE A 3 -2.00 1.01 0.01
C ILE A 3 -0.60 0.41 0.04
N PHE A 4 -0.31 -0.62 -0.75
CA PHE A 4 1.03 -1.19 -0.88
C PHE A 4 1.56 -0.98 -2.29
N ARG A 5 2.57 -0.12 -2.45
CA ARG A 5 3.23 0.15 -3.73
C ARG A 5 4.73 -0.14 -3.63
N PRO A 6 5.13 -1.42 -3.46
CA PRO A 6 6.55 -1.80 -3.36
C PRO A 6 7.37 -1.40 -4.59
N TYR A 7 6.68 -1.11 -5.70
CA TYR A 7 7.26 -0.58 -6.93
C TYR A 7 6.41 0.57 -7.50
N LEU A 8 7.05 1.50 -8.21
CA LEU A 8 6.38 2.57 -8.93
C LEU A 8 5.47 1.97 -10.02
N ASP A 9 5.94 0.92 -10.69
CA ASP A 9 5.13 0.14 -11.63
C ASP A 9 3.97 -0.57 -10.93
N HIS A 10 2.75 -0.31 -11.41
CA HIS A 10 1.52 -0.82 -10.83
C HIS A 10 1.40 -2.34 -10.91
N ARG A 11 1.81 -2.93 -12.04
CA ARG A 11 1.69 -4.37 -12.29
C ARG A 11 2.71 -5.15 -11.47
N LYS A 12 3.96 -4.66 -11.41
CA LYS A 12 5.01 -5.21 -10.55
C LYS A 12 4.58 -5.12 -9.08
N SER A 13 3.99 -3.99 -8.66
CA SER A 13 3.42 -3.85 -7.32
C SER A 13 2.34 -4.88 -7.02
N ALA A 14 1.36 -5.05 -7.90
CA ALA A 14 0.29 -6.02 -7.70
C ALA A 14 0.81 -7.46 -7.62
N ALA A 15 1.65 -7.89 -8.58
CA ALA A 15 2.21 -9.24 -8.64
C ALA A 15 3.11 -9.58 -7.44
N PHE A 16 3.71 -8.57 -6.81
CA PHE A 16 4.55 -8.76 -5.64
C PHE A 16 3.77 -9.13 -4.38
N LEU A 17 2.50 -8.76 -4.26
CA LEU A 17 1.71 -9.01 -3.05
C LEU A 17 1.40 -10.50 -2.84
N ASP A 18 1.13 -10.90 -1.59
CA ASP A 18 0.44 -12.16 -1.30
C ASP A 18 -1.07 -12.02 -1.56
N ASP A 19 -1.78 -13.14 -1.58
CA ASP A 19 -3.22 -13.22 -1.87
C ASP A 19 -4.07 -12.40 -0.89
N LEU A 20 -3.77 -12.43 0.41
CA LEU A 20 -4.51 -11.68 1.42
C LEU A 20 -4.37 -10.16 1.19
N ARG A 21 -3.15 -9.69 0.92
CA ARG A 21 -2.88 -8.26 0.67
C ARG A 21 -3.40 -7.84 -0.70
N LEU A 22 -3.17 -8.61 -1.75
CA LEU A 22 -3.71 -8.35 -3.10
C LEU A 22 -5.24 -8.23 -3.07
N GLY A 23 -5.91 -9.17 -2.38
CA GLY A 23 -7.36 -9.18 -2.22
C GLY A 23 -7.87 -7.91 -1.52
N LYS A 24 -7.19 -7.47 -0.45
CA LYS A 24 -7.53 -6.24 0.28
C LYS A 24 -7.32 -4.97 -0.55
N GLN A 25 -6.26 -4.91 -1.36
CA GLN A 25 -5.91 -3.72 -2.13
C GLN A 25 -7.01 -3.28 -3.10
N ARG A 26 -7.82 -4.21 -3.64
CA ARG A 26 -8.99 -3.85 -4.46
C ARG A 26 -9.99 -2.97 -3.70
N ALA A 27 -10.39 -3.42 -2.51
CA ALA A 27 -11.35 -2.70 -1.69
C ALA A 27 -10.75 -1.41 -1.09
N GLU A 28 -9.49 -1.47 -0.64
CA GLU A 28 -8.82 -0.32 -0.04
C GLU A 28 -8.54 0.80 -1.06
N ALA A 29 -8.07 0.48 -2.27
CA ALA A 29 -7.86 1.47 -3.33
C ALA A 29 -9.18 2.16 -3.75
N LYS A 30 -10.25 1.39 -3.97
CA LYS A 30 -11.59 1.96 -4.22
C LYS A 30 -12.04 2.87 -3.06
N LEU A 31 -11.81 2.46 -1.82
CA LEU A 31 -12.16 3.27 -0.65
C LEU A 31 -11.38 4.59 -0.62
N VAL A 32 -10.07 4.57 -0.85
CA VAL A 32 -9.25 5.79 -0.92
C VAL A 32 -9.77 6.73 -2.01
N ILE A 33 -10.07 6.21 -3.22
CA ILE A 33 -10.66 7.00 -4.32
C ILE A 33 -11.97 7.65 -3.86
N LYS A 34 -12.89 6.88 -3.26
CA LYS A 34 -14.17 7.42 -2.76
C LYS A 34 -13.96 8.52 -1.72
N VAL A 35 -13.02 8.34 -0.78
CA VAL A 35 -12.76 9.33 0.26
C VAL A 35 -12.15 10.61 -0.33
N ILE A 36 -11.27 10.50 -1.32
CA ILE A 36 -10.75 11.66 -2.07
C ILE A 36 -11.90 12.40 -2.78
N LEU A 37 -12.74 11.70 -3.53
CA LEU A 37 -13.90 12.30 -4.21
C LEU A 37 -14.87 12.98 -3.24
N ARG A 38 -15.05 12.44 -2.03
CA ARG A 38 -15.82 13.10 -0.96
C ARG A 38 -15.14 14.36 -0.45
N LYS A 39 -13.82 14.29 -0.23
CA LYS A 39 -13.02 15.43 0.24
C LYS A 39 -13.05 16.58 -0.76
N MET A 40 -13.16 16.28 -2.05
CA MET A 40 -13.35 17.26 -3.13
C MET A 40 -14.80 17.77 -3.26
N GLY A 41 -15.75 17.23 -2.50
CA GLY A 41 -17.15 17.62 -2.57
C GLY A 41 -17.92 17.09 -3.79
N VAL A 42 -17.30 16.19 -4.56
CA VAL A 42 -17.87 15.60 -5.79
C VAL A 42 -18.73 14.37 -5.47
N LEU A 43 -18.27 13.51 -4.54
CA LEU A 43 -19.09 12.42 -4.01
C LEU A 43 -19.85 12.88 -2.76
N ARG A 44 -21.18 12.99 -2.85
CA ARG A 44 -22.06 13.49 -1.77
C ARG A 44 -22.98 12.39 -1.22
N ASP A 45 -22.40 11.40 -0.55
CA ASP A 45 -23.12 10.25 0.01
C ASP A 45 -23.35 10.32 1.54
N GLY A 46 -23.17 11.51 2.13
CA GLY A 46 -23.36 11.77 3.56
C GLY A 46 -22.26 11.20 4.49
N LYS A 47 -21.30 10.43 3.96
CA LYS A 47 -20.24 9.81 4.77
C LYS A 47 -19.07 10.78 4.98
N ARG A 48 -18.55 10.84 6.20
CA ARG A 48 -17.40 11.69 6.57
C ARG A 48 -16.17 10.93 7.10
N GLY A 49 -16.26 9.60 7.18
CA GLY A 49 -15.16 8.78 7.68
C GLY A 49 -13.90 8.86 6.81
N TRP A 50 -12.74 8.76 7.45
CA TRP A 50 -11.42 8.60 6.83
C TRP A 50 -10.87 9.81 6.03
N LEU A 51 -11.55 10.95 6.04
CA LEU A 51 -11.13 12.15 5.28
C LEU A 51 -9.69 12.60 5.63
N ASN A 52 -9.28 12.46 6.89
CA ASN A 52 -7.95 12.82 7.37
C ASN A 52 -7.01 11.61 7.50
N HIS A 53 -7.39 10.46 6.94
CA HIS A 53 -6.53 9.28 6.98
C HIS A 53 -5.21 9.57 6.23
N PRO A 54 -4.03 9.21 6.76
CA PRO A 54 -2.74 9.55 6.17
C PRO A 54 -2.60 9.17 4.69
N ILE A 55 -3.00 7.96 4.30
CA ILE A 55 -2.93 7.54 2.88
C ILE A 55 -3.85 8.38 1.98
N VAL A 56 -5.00 8.84 2.50
CA VAL A 56 -5.90 9.72 1.75
C VAL A 56 -5.25 11.09 1.59
N GLN A 57 -4.62 11.62 2.63
CA GLN A 57 -3.91 12.91 2.53
C GLN A 57 -2.74 12.84 1.54
N MET A 58 -1.99 11.75 1.55
CA MET A 58 -0.90 11.51 0.61
C MET A 58 -1.37 11.57 -0.86
N TYR A 59 -2.43 10.83 -1.19
CA TYR A 59 -2.99 10.85 -2.55
C TYR A 59 -3.83 12.09 -2.87
N PHE A 60 -4.38 12.78 -1.87
CA PHE A 60 -5.13 14.03 -2.05
C PHE A 60 -4.22 15.21 -2.40
N ASN A 61 -2.95 15.16 -1.96
CA ASN A 61 -1.89 16.10 -2.37
C ASN A 61 -2.34 17.57 -2.33
N GLY A 62 -2.83 17.99 -1.16
CA GLY A 62 -3.20 19.38 -0.92
C GLY A 62 -4.33 19.93 -1.81
N GLY A 63 -5.17 19.07 -2.38
CA GLY A 63 -6.26 19.46 -3.27
C GLY A 63 -6.00 19.18 -4.76
N ARG A 64 -4.81 18.68 -5.10
CA ARG A 64 -4.43 18.26 -6.46
C ARG A 64 -4.18 16.76 -6.50
N PRO A 65 -5.22 15.92 -6.49
CA PRO A 65 -5.07 14.52 -6.14
C PRO A 65 -4.43 13.70 -7.26
N TYR A 66 -3.63 12.70 -6.90
CA TYR A 66 -3.07 11.70 -7.82
C TYR A 66 -4.08 10.59 -8.13
N LEU A 67 -5.29 10.95 -8.57
CA LEU A 67 -6.37 9.99 -8.83
C LEU A 67 -6.05 9.05 -9.99
N ALA A 68 -5.44 9.55 -11.06
CA ALA A 68 -5.10 8.74 -12.22
C ALA A 68 -4.13 7.60 -11.86
N ASP A 69 -3.08 7.87 -11.07
CA ASP A 69 -2.16 6.84 -10.57
C ASP A 69 -2.87 5.82 -9.68
N LEU A 70 -3.76 6.26 -8.79
CA LEU A 70 -4.48 5.34 -7.90
C LEU A 70 -5.50 4.47 -8.65
N VAL A 71 -6.15 5.00 -9.69
CA VAL A 71 -7.05 4.25 -10.58
C VAL A 71 -6.27 3.23 -11.40
N ALA A 72 -5.14 3.62 -11.98
CA ALA A 72 -4.27 2.69 -12.71
C ALA A 72 -3.76 1.55 -11.80
N TYR A 73 -3.37 1.88 -10.56
CA TYR A 73 -3.03 0.88 -9.56
C TYR A 73 -4.21 -0.05 -9.23
N PHE A 74 -5.41 0.49 -9.02
CA PHE A 74 -6.61 -0.33 -8.78
C PHE A 74 -6.82 -1.35 -9.90
N HIS A 75 -6.72 -0.93 -11.16
CA HIS A 75 -6.86 -1.83 -12.30
C HIS A 75 -5.79 -2.92 -12.33
N ALA A 76 -4.51 -2.56 -12.09
CA ALA A 76 -3.44 -3.55 -12.01
C ALA A 76 -3.67 -4.61 -10.92
N VAL A 77 -4.18 -4.20 -9.75
CA VAL A 77 -4.53 -5.12 -8.66
C VAL A 77 -5.70 -6.03 -9.05
N VAL A 78 -6.75 -5.49 -9.68
CA VAL A 78 -7.89 -6.29 -10.14
C VAL A 78 -7.49 -7.28 -11.23
N ASP A 79 -6.65 -6.86 -12.16
CA ASP A 79 -6.15 -7.70 -13.24
C ASP A 79 -5.29 -8.84 -12.71
N GLU A 80 -4.38 -8.55 -11.77
CA GLU A 80 -3.55 -9.58 -11.12
C GLU A 80 -4.40 -10.56 -10.31
N TRP A 81 -5.42 -10.06 -9.58
CA TRP A 81 -6.36 -10.90 -8.84
C TRP A 81 -7.12 -11.87 -9.75
N LYS A 82 -7.61 -11.37 -10.89
CA LYS A 82 -8.29 -12.20 -11.90
C LYS A 82 -7.33 -13.17 -12.57
N ARG A 83 -6.08 -12.76 -12.83
CA ARG A 83 -5.03 -13.60 -13.41
C ARG A 83 -4.76 -14.83 -12.57
N TRP A 84 -4.88 -14.72 -11.25
CA TRP A 84 -4.74 -15.84 -10.31
C TRP A 84 -5.99 -16.73 -10.23
N GLY A 85 -7.02 -16.47 -11.04
CA GLY A 85 -8.24 -17.27 -11.10
C GLY A 85 -9.28 -16.92 -10.03
N PHE A 86 -9.07 -15.86 -9.25
CA PHE A 86 -10.02 -15.45 -8.23
C PHE A 86 -11.20 -14.67 -8.81
N LYS A 87 -12.40 -14.91 -8.27
CA LYS A 87 -13.60 -14.14 -8.61
C LYS A 87 -13.48 -12.69 -8.14
N ASN A 88 -13.88 -11.74 -8.98
CA ASN A 88 -13.87 -10.32 -8.66
C ASN A 88 -15.28 -9.73 -8.64
N SER A 89 -15.59 -8.96 -7.59
CA SER A 89 -16.85 -8.23 -7.41
C SER A 89 -16.64 -6.73 -7.11
N VAL A 90 -15.41 -6.24 -7.25
CA VAL A 90 -15.04 -4.84 -6.99
C VAL A 90 -14.59 -4.20 -8.30
N ASP A 91 -15.27 -3.14 -8.72
CA ASP A 91 -14.93 -2.32 -9.89
C ASP A 91 -15.02 -0.83 -9.53
N LEU A 92 -14.81 0.07 -10.49
CA LEU A 92 -14.99 1.52 -10.32
C LEU A 92 -16.16 2.09 -11.11
N SER A 93 -17.08 1.26 -11.63
CA SER A 93 -18.10 1.73 -12.58
C SER A 93 -19.02 2.80 -11.97
N ASP A 94 -19.31 2.70 -10.68
CA ASP A 94 -20.07 3.70 -9.90
C ASP A 94 -19.34 5.04 -9.73
N LEU A 95 -18.03 5.08 -9.96
CA LEU A 95 -17.18 6.25 -9.76
C LEU A 95 -16.71 6.89 -11.07
N ILE A 96 -16.76 6.18 -12.21
CA ILE A 96 -16.32 6.69 -13.52
C ILE A 96 -16.91 8.08 -13.83
N PRO A 97 -18.25 8.31 -13.69
CA PRO A 97 -18.81 9.63 -14.00
C PRO A 97 -18.26 10.75 -13.13
N LEU A 98 -17.87 10.45 -11.88
CA LEU A 98 -17.30 11.44 -10.96
C LEU A 98 -15.83 11.70 -11.28
N LEU A 99 -15.08 10.65 -11.61
CA LEU A 99 -13.66 10.72 -11.96
C LEU A 99 -13.42 11.56 -13.22
N SER A 100 -14.31 11.48 -14.21
CA SER A 100 -14.21 12.28 -15.44
C SER A 100 -14.38 13.79 -15.23
N ASN A 101 -14.95 14.20 -14.09
CA ASN A 101 -15.23 15.61 -13.77
C ASN A 101 -14.23 16.19 -12.76
N VAL A 102 -13.14 15.48 -12.50
CA VAL A 102 -12.14 15.87 -11.50
C VAL A 102 -10.79 16.09 -12.17
N GLU A 103 -10.25 17.30 -12.01
CA GLU A 103 -8.84 17.57 -12.31
C GLU A 103 -7.96 16.97 -11.22
N GLY A 104 -6.90 16.27 -11.64
CA GLY A 104 -5.91 15.64 -10.78
C GLY A 104 -4.49 16.02 -11.19
N GLU A 105 -3.54 15.71 -10.31
CA GLU A 105 -2.12 15.88 -10.58
C GLU A 105 -1.58 14.68 -11.35
N ALA A 106 -0.69 14.93 -12.31
CA ALA A 106 -0.01 13.87 -13.06
C ALA A 106 1.09 13.21 -12.20
N GLY A 107 1.52 12.01 -12.59
CA GLY A 107 2.57 11.29 -11.86
C GLY A 107 2.03 10.54 -10.63
N SER A 108 2.87 10.39 -9.61
CA SER A 108 2.58 9.52 -8.46
C SER A 108 3.11 10.15 -7.17
N PRO A 109 2.42 9.96 -6.02
CA PRO A 109 2.99 10.32 -4.73
C PRO A 109 4.08 9.33 -4.28
N VAL A 110 4.19 8.18 -4.95
CA VAL A 110 5.17 7.14 -4.63
C VAL A 110 6.52 7.52 -5.23
N THR A 111 7.51 7.71 -4.35
CA THR A 111 8.91 7.88 -4.72
C THR A 111 9.70 6.60 -4.41
N HIS A 112 10.97 6.57 -4.78
CA HIS A 112 11.83 5.43 -4.45
C HIS A 112 11.90 5.12 -2.95
N ILE A 113 11.93 6.15 -2.10
CA ILE A 113 11.88 5.98 -0.63
C ILE A 113 10.59 5.25 -0.22
N HIS A 114 9.46 5.54 -0.88
CA HIS A 114 8.21 4.83 -0.61
C HIS A 114 8.30 3.36 -1.03
N GLU A 115 8.88 3.06 -2.19
CA GLU A 115 9.08 1.68 -2.65
C GLU A 115 9.84 0.85 -1.60
N VAL A 116 10.96 1.38 -1.08
CA VAL A 116 11.76 0.74 -0.03
C VAL A 116 10.93 0.51 1.23
N GLU A 117 10.21 1.53 1.70
CA GLU A 117 9.42 1.42 2.93
C GLU A 117 8.20 0.52 2.78
N TYR A 118 7.62 0.40 1.58
CA TYR A 118 6.61 -0.59 1.29
C TYR A 118 7.19 -2.00 1.29
N ARG A 119 8.34 -2.24 0.64
CA ARG A 119 9.03 -3.54 0.67
C ARG A 119 9.40 -3.93 2.12
N ARG A 120 9.93 -2.99 2.91
CA ARG A 120 10.21 -3.16 4.35
C ARG A 120 8.95 -3.51 5.14
N ALA A 121 7.86 -2.74 4.94
CA ALA A 121 6.59 -2.98 5.62
C ALA A 121 5.97 -4.35 5.28
N LEU A 122 6.11 -4.80 4.03
CA LEU A 122 5.66 -6.10 3.55
C LEU A 122 6.51 -7.22 4.14
N LEU A 123 7.85 -7.08 4.12
CA LEU A 123 8.78 -8.02 4.72
C LEU A 123 8.46 -8.27 6.20
N LEU A 124 8.16 -7.23 6.98
CA LEU A 124 7.81 -7.38 8.40
C LEU A 124 6.45 -8.05 8.64
N LYS A 125 5.60 -7.99 7.62
CA LYS A 125 4.22 -8.46 7.61
C LYS A 125 4.13 -9.95 7.25
N ASP A 126 5.05 -10.44 6.41
CA ASP A 126 5.23 -11.85 6.08
C ASP A 126 6.68 -12.12 5.61
N PRO A 127 7.62 -12.36 6.53
CA PRO A 127 9.03 -12.44 6.16
C PRO A 127 9.34 -13.49 5.09
N CYS A 128 8.78 -14.69 5.20
CA CYS A 128 9.16 -15.78 4.30
C CYS A 128 8.55 -15.62 2.90
N HIS A 129 7.33 -15.09 2.79
CA HIS A 129 6.76 -14.77 1.49
C HIS A 129 7.61 -13.74 0.75
N TYR A 130 8.02 -12.67 1.44
CA TYR A 130 8.68 -11.55 0.79
C TYR A 130 10.19 -11.70 0.64
N LEU A 131 10.88 -12.43 1.52
CA LEU A 131 12.29 -12.78 1.30
C LEU A 131 12.48 -13.59 0.02
N TYR A 132 11.54 -14.49 -0.30
CA TYR A 132 11.62 -15.28 -1.52
C TYR A 132 11.37 -14.45 -2.80
N LYS A 133 10.65 -13.31 -2.68
CA LYS A 133 10.31 -12.45 -3.83
C LYS A 133 11.29 -11.30 -4.05
N LEU A 134 11.97 -10.83 -2.99
CA LEU A 134 12.91 -9.70 -3.08
C LEU A 134 14.17 -10.12 -3.84
N GLY A 135 14.64 -9.25 -4.74
CA GLY A 135 15.97 -9.37 -5.31
C GLY A 135 17.07 -9.11 -4.27
N GLU A 136 18.30 -9.58 -4.53
CA GLU A 136 19.44 -9.40 -3.62
C GLU A 136 19.69 -7.92 -3.30
N GLU A 137 19.67 -7.05 -4.31
CA GLU A 137 19.87 -5.61 -4.13
C GLU A 137 18.69 -4.94 -3.41
N GLU A 138 17.47 -5.39 -3.66
CA GLU A 138 16.28 -4.88 -2.96
C GLU A 138 16.31 -5.26 -1.47
N LEU A 139 16.78 -6.47 -1.15
CA LEU A 139 16.97 -6.91 0.23
C LEU A 139 18.14 -6.17 0.89
N ARG A 140 19.29 -6.05 0.22
CA ARG A 140 20.44 -5.30 0.69
C ARG A 140 20.04 -3.87 1.04
N GLU A 141 19.33 -3.19 0.14
CA GLU A 141 18.84 -1.84 0.35
C GLU A 141 18.00 -1.73 1.63
N ILE A 142 17.07 -2.66 1.87
CA ILE A 142 16.28 -2.69 3.11
C ILE A 142 17.20 -2.88 4.33
N LEU A 143 18.14 -3.82 4.28
CA LEU A 143 18.97 -4.16 5.45
C LEU A 143 20.06 -3.14 5.79
N GLU A 144 20.49 -2.35 4.81
CA GLU A 144 21.59 -1.38 4.95
C GLU A 144 21.12 0.07 5.04
N THR A 145 19.82 0.35 4.91
CA THR A 145 19.25 1.70 5.08
C THR A 145 18.37 1.79 6.32
N ASP A 146 18.44 2.94 7.00
CA ASP A 146 17.56 3.26 8.11
C ASP A 146 16.11 3.45 7.63
N PRO A 147 15.11 2.96 8.39
CA PRO A 147 13.72 3.16 8.03
C PRO A 147 13.36 4.64 8.05
N VAL A 148 12.69 5.12 7.01
CA VAL A 148 12.20 6.51 6.91
C VAL A 148 10.72 6.58 7.29
N PRO A 149 10.29 7.42 8.25
CA PRO A 149 8.89 7.48 8.66
C PRO A 149 8.03 8.16 7.59
N ILE A 150 7.10 7.42 7.00
CA ILE A 150 6.14 7.92 6.03
C ILE A 150 4.71 7.70 6.55
N ASN A 151 4.00 8.82 6.71
CA ASN A 151 2.62 8.84 7.17
C ASN A 151 1.71 8.00 6.25
N GLY A 152 1.06 6.98 6.83
CA GLY A 152 0.17 6.07 6.10
C GLY A 152 0.86 4.85 5.49
N VAL A 153 2.18 4.73 5.64
CA VAL A 153 2.97 3.59 5.16
C VAL A 153 3.47 2.76 6.34
N ASN A 154 4.37 3.35 7.16
CA ASN A 154 5.17 2.61 8.12
C ASN A 154 5.36 3.31 9.48
N THR A 155 4.68 4.41 9.80
CA THR A 155 4.89 5.10 11.10
C THR A 155 4.65 4.21 12.33
N TRP A 156 3.88 3.14 12.19
CA TRP A 156 3.72 2.11 13.22
C TRP A 156 5.01 1.33 13.51
N LEU A 157 5.94 1.23 12.57
CA LEU A 157 7.25 0.57 12.72
C LEU A 157 8.06 1.23 13.83
N PHE A 158 7.98 2.55 13.92
CA PHE A 158 8.77 3.36 14.85
C PHE A 158 8.37 3.14 16.32
N LYS A 159 7.21 2.51 16.56
CA LYS A 159 6.79 2.07 17.89
C LYS A 159 7.44 0.76 18.33
N ARG A 160 8.17 0.08 17.43
CA ARG A 160 8.82 -1.23 17.65
C ARG A 160 10.19 -1.32 16.98
N LEU A 161 10.97 -0.23 17.01
CA LEU A 161 12.30 -0.20 16.38
C LEU A 161 13.23 -1.29 16.92
N ASP A 162 13.22 -1.56 18.22
CA ASP A 162 14.07 -2.61 18.81
C ASP A 162 13.79 -3.99 18.21
N SER A 163 12.50 -4.33 18.06
CA SER A 163 12.09 -5.59 17.42
C SER A 163 12.49 -5.64 15.95
N TYR A 164 12.38 -4.50 15.26
CA TYR A 164 12.81 -4.37 13.87
C TYR A 164 14.32 -4.58 13.71
N TRP A 165 15.13 -3.94 14.56
CA TRP A 165 16.59 -4.07 14.49
C TRP A 165 17.07 -5.48 14.86
N GLU A 166 16.43 -6.13 15.82
CA GLU A 166 16.70 -7.54 16.11
C GLU A 166 16.36 -8.43 14.90
N PHE A 167 15.24 -8.18 14.22
CA PHE A 167 14.90 -8.89 12.99
C PHE A 167 15.96 -8.68 11.89
N VAL A 168 16.40 -7.45 11.64
CA VAL A 168 17.46 -7.15 10.67
C VAL A 168 18.76 -7.87 11.04
N LYS A 169 19.16 -7.83 12.32
CA LYS A 169 20.37 -8.49 12.83
C LYS A 169 20.35 -10.00 12.57
N ARG A 170 19.19 -10.64 12.76
CA ARG A 170 18.99 -12.07 12.49
C ARG A 170 19.06 -12.37 11.01
N LEU A 171 18.41 -11.58 10.16
CA LEU A 171 18.50 -11.74 8.71
C LEU A 171 19.95 -11.61 8.21
N LYS A 172 20.73 -10.66 8.72
CA LYS A 172 22.17 -10.51 8.39
C LYS A 172 23.02 -11.72 8.78
N ARG A 173 22.55 -12.55 9.73
CA ARG A 173 23.19 -13.82 10.12
C ARG A 173 22.68 -15.03 9.34
N GLY A 174 21.75 -14.83 8.40
CA GLY A 174 21.09 -15.91 7.68
C GLY A 174 19.96 -16.60 8.46
N GLU A 175 19.54 -16.04 9.60
CA GLU A 175 18.44 -16.57 10.38
C GLU A 175 17.09 -16.01 9.91
N VAL A 176 16.22 -16.86 9.39
CA VAL A 176 14.88 -16.46 8.92
C VAL A 176 13.80 -16.95 9.89
N VAL A 177 12.94 -16.04 10.36
CA VAL A 177 11.73 -16.39 11.11
C VAL A 177 10.49 -16.06 10.30
N CYS A 178 9.75 -17.10 9.90
CA CYS A 178 8.49 -16.99 9.16
C CYS A 178 7.31 -16.55 10.05
N LYS A 179 7.49 -15.49 10.84
CA LYS A 179 6.44 -14.94 11.70
C LYS A 179 6.36 -13.43 11.49
N SER A 180 5.15 -12.92 11.27
CA SER A 180 4.91 -11.48 11.27
C SER A 180 5.45 -10.87 12.56
N LEU A 181 6.24 -9.80 12.43
CA LEU A 181 6.71 -9.01 13.57
C LEU A 181 5.55 -8.26 14.26
N PHE A 182 4.42 -8.17 13.57
CA PHE A 182 3.19 -7.54 14.04
C PHE A 182 2.07 -8.59 13.95
N PRO A 183 2.05 -9.58 14.86
CA PRO A 183 0.96 -10.54 14.89
C PRO A 183 -0.35 -9.76 15.03
N TYR A 184 -1.36 -10.18 14.29
CA TYR A 184 -2.69 -9.56 14.31
C TYR A 184 -3.20 -9.54 15.75
N SER A 185 -3.21 -8.38 16.41
CA SER A 185 -3.97 -8.23 17.64
C SER A 185 -5.44 -8.24 17.23
N ARG A 186 -6.14 -9.35 17.50
CA ARG A 186 -7.61 -9.34 17.48
C ARG A 186 -8.05 -8.26 18.48
N GLY A 187 -8.57 -7.15 17.97
CA GLY A 187 -9.14 -6.07 18.79
C GLY A 187 -8.48 -4.73 18.56
N THR A 188 -9.04 -3.96 17.63
CA THR A 188 -9.26 -2.50 17.65
C THR A 188 -9.57 -2.07 16.22
N PHE A 189 -10.86 -2.10 15.89
CA PHE A 189 -11.46 -1.32 14.81
C PHE A 189 -12.02 -0.04 15.44
#